data_AF-A0A090LWZ8-F1
#
_entry.id   AF-A0A090LWZ8-F1
#
_cell.length_a   1.000
_cell.length_b   1.000
_cell.length_c   1.000
_cell.angle_alpha   90.00
_cell.angle_beta   90.00
_cell.angle_gamma   90.00
#
_symmetry.space_group_name_H-M   'P 1'
#
loop_
_entity.id
_entity.type
_entity.pdbx_description
1 polymer ?
#
loop_
_entity_poly.entity_id
_entity_poly.type
_entity_poly.pdbx_seq_one_letter_code
_entity_poly.pdbx_strand_id
1 'polypeptide(L)' 'MKKLLLVIPFLLVACDASHDVEWYKKHEKERKATIQECKKDADELQKPDCKNAREADRQLFVFGKKDGEINSPKI' A
#
# COMPACT_ATOMS: atom_id res chain seq x y z
N MET A 1 8.46 -45.77 -7.46
CA MET A 1 9.16 -44.57 -7.97
C MET A 1 8.40 -43.31 -7.51
N LYS A 2 8.66 -42.83 -6.29
CA LYS A 2 8.00 -41.63 -5.74
C LYS A 2 8.77 -40.41 -6.26
N LYS A 3 8.29 -39.79 -7.34
CA LYS A 3 8.90 -38.56 -7.87
C LYS A 3 8.55 -37.42 -6.90
N LEU A 4 9.52 -37.06 -6.05
CA LEU A 4 9.41 -35.90 -5.18
C LEU A 4 9.58 -34.65 -6.07
N LEU A 5 8.45 -34.07 -6.49
CA LEU A 5 8.43 -32.78 -7.16
C LEU A 5 8.73 -31.71 -6.10
N LEU A 6 9.99 -31.26 -6.06
CA LEU A 6 10.40 -30.05 -5.35
C LEU A 6 9.73 -28.85 -6.04
N VAL A 7 8.59 -28.43 -5.49
CA VAL A 7 8.00 -27.12 -5.79
C VAL A 7 8.84 -26.10 -5.03
N ILE A 8 9.82 -25.51 -5.70
CA ILE A 8 10.57 -24.37 -5.17
C ILE A 8 9.60 -23.18 -5.22
N PRO A 9 9.15 -22.63 -4.07
CA PRO A 9 8.43 -21.37 -4.11
C PRO A 9 9.47 -20.31 -4.49
N PHE A 10 9.32 -19.73 -5.67
CA PHE A 10 9.90 -18.44 -5.98
C PHE A 10 9.27 -17.44 -5.00
N LEU A 11 9.90 -17.29 -3.83
CA LEU A 11 9.73 -16.09 -3.03
C LEU A 11 10.35 -14.97 -3.88
N LEU A 12 9.52 -14.31 -4.67
CA LEU A 12 9.84 -13.01 -5.25
C LEU A 12 10.13 -12.11 -4.04
N VAL A 13 11.39 -12.02 -3.65
CA VAL A 13 11.87 -10.91 -2.83
C VAL A 13 11.76 -9.72 -3.77
N ALA A 14 10.59 -9.09 -3.75
CA ALA A 14 10.37 -7.84 -4.45
C ALA A 14 11.34 -6.84 -3.82
N CYS A 15 12.46 -6.61 -4.50
CA CYS A 15 13.25 -5.39 -4.33
C CYS A 15 12.43 -4.26 -4.96
N ASP A 16 11.20 -4.05 -4.45
CA ASP A 16 10.29 -3.06 -5.00
C ASP A 16 10.77 -1.71 -4.49
N ALA A 17 11.12 -0.85 -5.44
CA ALA A 17 11.32 0.55 -5.13
C ALA A 17 10.00 1.10 -4.58
N SER A 18 10.05 1.73 -3.41
CA SER A 18 8.85 2.27 -2.78
C SER A 18 8.12 3.23 -3.72
N HIS A 19 6.79 3.15 -3.74
CA HIS A 19 5.96 4.04 -4.52
C HIS A 19 5.83 5.41 -3.83
N ASP A 20 5.75 6.48 -4.62
CA ASP A 20 5.56 7.83 -4.10
C ASP A 20 4.10 8.11 -3.70
N VAL A 21 3.87 9.28 -3.08
CA VAL A 21 2.56 9.73 -2.61
C VAL A 21 1.55 9.87 -3.77
N GLU A 22 1.97 10.35 -4.94
CA GLU A 22 1.07 10.57 -6.08
C GLU A 22 0.59 9.27 -6.70
N TRP A 23 1.45 8.26 -6.74
CA TRP A 23 1.08 6.91 -7.11
C TRP A 23 -0.01 6.38 -6.17
N TYR A 24 0.22 6.44 -4.85
CA TYR A 24 -0.76 5.97 -3.87
C TYR A 24 -2.09 6.72 -3.91
N LYS A 25 -2.14 7.99 -4.35
CA LYS A 25 -3.42 8.69 -4.55
C LYS A 25 -4.27 8.04 -5.64
N LYS A 26 -3.64 7.62 -6.74
CA LYS A 26 -4.28 6.99 -7.92
C LYS A 26 -4.59 5.50 -7.70
N HIS A 27 -3.87 4.85 -6.80
CA HIS A 27 -3.96 3.41 -6.53
C HIS A 27 -4.62 3.14 -5.16
N GLU A 28 -5.95 3.26 -5.11
CA GLU A 28 -6.70 3.14 -3.84
C GLU A 28 -6.61 1.75 -3.20
N LYS A 29 -6.69 0.68 -4.00
CA LYS A 29 -6.68 -0.69 -3.46
C LYS A 29 -5.34 -0.98 -2.79
N GLU A 30 -4.26 -0.61 -3.46
CA GLU A 30 -2.89 -0.77 -3.01
C GLU A 30 -2.62 0.13 -1.81
N ARG A 31 -3.05 1.41 -1.84
CA ARG A 31 -2.96 2.31 -0.68
C ARG A 31 -3.61 1.71 0.57
N LYS A 32 -4.86 1.22 0.43
CA LYS A 32 -5.58 0.61 1.56
C LYS A 32 -4.87 -0.65 2.06
N ALA A 33 -4.44 -1.53 1.16
CA ALA A 33 -3.72 -2.76 1.51
C ALA A 33 -2.40 -2.45 2.23
N THR A 34 -1.59 -1.53 1.70
CA THR A 34 -0.36 -1.07 2.33
C THR A 34 -0.64 -0.52 3.73
N ILE A 35 -1.64 0.36 3.90
CA ILE A 35 -1.99 0.91 5.23
C ILE A 35 -2.40 -0.18 6.23
N GLN A 36 -3.08 -1.24 5.78
CA GLN A 36 -3.37 -2.38 6.67
C GLN A 36 -2.11 -3.15 7.06
N GLU A 37 -1.17 -3.33 6.12
CA GLU A 37 0.12 -3.93 6.42
C GLU A 37 0.90 -3.11 7.45
N CYS A 38 0.93 -1.79 7.28
CA CYS A 38 1.60 -0.87 8.20
C CYS A 38 1.13 -0.94 9.66
N LYS A 39 -0.08 -1.47 9.91
CA LYS A 39 -0.64 -1.57 11.26
C LYS A 39 -0.24 -2.85 11.98
N LYS A 40 0.34 -3.83 11.28
CA LYS A 40 0.69 -5.12 11.85
C LYS A 40 1.93 -5.06 12.73
N ASP A 41 2.83 -4.12 12.44
CA ASP A 41 4.09 -3.95 13.17
C ASP A 41 4.47 -2.46 13.21
N ALA A 42 4.98 -2.01 14.35
CA ALA A 42 5.44 -0.64 14.54
C ALA A 42 6.64 -0.30 13.64
N ASP A 43 7.48 -1.29 13.31
CA ASP A 43 8.65 -1.09 12.45
C ASP A 43 8.24 -0.84 10.98
N GLU A 44 7.11 -1.42 10.55
CA GLU A 44 6.55 -1.20 9.21
C GLU A 44 6.16 0.26 9.01
N LEU A 45 5.71 0.97 10.06
CA LEU A 45 5.36 2.39 10.00
C LEU A 45 6.51 3.28 9.54
N GLN A 46 7.76 2.83 9.72
CA GLN A 46 8.94 3.59 9.31
C GLN A 46 9.32 3.38 7.85
N LYS A 47 8.78 2.36 7.19
CA LYS A 47 9.07 2.07 5.79
C LYS A 47 8.53 3.17 4.87
N PRO A 48 9.24 3.47 3.77
CA PRO A 48 8.83 4.51 2.84
C PRO A 48 7.41 4.34 2.30
N ASP A 49 7.02 3.13 1.91
CA ASP A 49 5.65 2.85 1.42
C ASP A 49 4.58 3.16 2.45
N CYS A 50 4.82 2.82 3.72
CA CYS A 50 3.90 3.15 4.79
C CYS A 50 3.75 4.65 5.01
N LYS A 51 4.86 5.40 4.92
CA LYS A 51 4.83 6.87 5.01
C LYS A 51 4.07 7.46 3.82
N ASN A 52 4.35 7.00 2.61
CA ASN A 52 3.77 7.52 1.38
C ASN A 52 2.27 7.19 1.27
N ALA A 53 1.86 5.95 1.56
CA ALA A 53 0.47 5.53 1.54
C ALA A 53 -0.38 6.29 2.57
N ARG A 54 0.12 6.48 3.79
CA ARG A 54 -0.57 7.23 4.85
C ARG A 54 -0.68 8.72 4.54
N GLU A 55 0.37 9.31 3.97
CA GLU A 55 0.33 10.70 3.52
C GLU A 55 -0.68 10.91 2.39
N ALA A 56 -0.70 10.01 1.41
CA ALA A 56 -1.71 10.03 0.34
C ALA A 56 -3.13 9.95 0.92
N ASP A 57 -3.36 9.05 1.87
CA ASP A 57 -4.68 8.87 2.51
C ASP A 57 -5.11 10.13 3.28
N ARG A 58 -4.18 10.73 4.03
CA ARG A 58 -4.41 12.00 4.72
C ARG A 58 -4.77 13.13 3.74
N GLN A 59 -4.00 13.29 2.66
CA GLN A 59 -4.24 14.34 1.68
C GLN A 59 -5.59 14.16 0.99
N LEU A 60 -5.98 12.92 0.66
CA LEU A 60 -7.28 12.64 0.08
C LEU A 60 -8.43 12.89 1.07
N PHE A 61 -8.24 12.59 2.35
CA PHE A 61 -9.21 12.90 3.39
C PHE A 61 -9.42 14.42 3.54
N VAL A 62 -8.33 15.20 3.56
CA VAL A 62 -8.37 16.67 3.76
C VAL A 62 -8.85 17.41 2.51
N PHE A 63 -8.37 17.02 1.32
CA PHE A 63 -8.58 17.78 0.09
C PHE A 63 -9.57 17.14 -0.90
N GLY A 64 -10.02 15.90 -0.65
CA GLY A 64 -10.81 15.13 -1.60
C GLY A 64 -9.97 14.60 -2.78
N LYS A 65 -10.58 13.76 -3.62
CA LYS A 65 -9.99 13.33 -4.90
C LYS A 65 -10.33 14.36 -5.99
N LYS A 66 -9.35 14.72 -6.83
CA LYS A 66 -9.53 15.66 -7.96
C LYS A 66 -10.34 15.07 -9.12
N ASP A 67 -10.62 13.77 -9.10
CA ASP A 67 -11.19 13.02 -10.22
C ASP A 67 -12.73 12.88 -10.12
N GLY A 68 -13.40 13.77 -9.37
CA GLY A 68 -14.86 13.88 -9.39
C GLY A 68 -15.63 12.99 -8.41
N GLU A 69 -14.97 12.35 -7.44
CA GLU A 69 -15.66 11.64 -6.36
C GLU A 69 -15.24 12.20 -5.00
N ILE A 70 -15.91 13.27 -4.59
CA ILE A 70 -15.79 13.84 -3.26
C ILE A 70 -16.55 12.94 -2.28
N ASN A 71 -15.88 11.89 -1.79
CA ASN A 71 -16.32 11.15 -0.60
C ASN A 71 -15.60 11.71 0.63
N SER A 72 -15.68 13.02 0.86
CA SER A 72 -15.34 13.57 2.18
C SER A 72 -16.28 12.95 3.21
N PRO A 73 -15.77 12.41 4.33
CA PRO A 73 -16.64 11.89 5.39
C PRO A 73 -17.55 13.01 5.89
N LYS A 74 -18.86 12.76 5.89
CA LYS A 74 -19.79 13.64 6.59
C LYS A 74 -19.48 13.52 8.08
N ILE A 75 -19.08 14.65 8.67
CA ILE A 75 -18.95 14.82 10.13
C ILE A 75 -20.33 14.62 10.76
#